data_AF-A0AAJ4F5U1-F1
#
_entry.id   AF-A0AAJ4F5U1-F1
#
_cell.length_a   1.000
_cell.length_b   1.000
_cell.length_c   1.000
_cell.angle_alpha   90.00
_cell.angle_beta   90.00
_cell.angle_gamma   90.00
#
_symmetry.space_group_name_H-M   'P 1'
#
loop_
_entity.id
_entity.type
_entity.pdbx_description
1 polymer ?
#
loop_
_entity_poly.entity_id
_entity_poly.type
_entity_poly.pdbx_seq_one_letter_code
_entity_poly.pdbx_strand_id
1 'polypeptide(L)'
;MNMVPGGWGIDVKVNKNLSGMSAEQMSLFETAFRNFEGAKYTPLLYIGSQVVAGIQHAYIAECRLVVPHAVAPTLVKVVIYLTPDNHISISQTSAI
;
A
#
# COMPACT_ATOMS: atom_id res chain seq x y z
N MET A 1 -4.34 22.76 -2.77
CA MET A 1 -4.70 21.96 -1.58
C MET A 1 -3.74 22.34 -0.47
N ASN A 2 -4.26 22.78 0.69
CA ASN A 2 -3.41 23.09 1.84
C ASN A 2 -2.96 21.77 2.45
N MET A 3 -1.73 21.34 2.19
CA MET A 3 -1.15 20.18 2.85
C MET A 3 -0.83 20.54 4.30
N VAL A 4 -1.43 19.83 5.25
CA VAL A 4 -1.09 19.95 6.67
C VAL A 4 0.23 19.20 6.90
N PRO A 5 1.24 19.80 7.55
CA PRO A 5 2.47 19.09 7.89
C PRO A 5 2.17 17.78 8.64
N GLY A 6 2.76 16.67 8.19
CA GLY A 6 2.49 15.34 8.73
C GLY A 6 1.10 14.79 8.39
N GLY A 7 0.30 15.46 7.57
CA GLY A 7 -0.98 14.97 7.07
C GLY A 7 -0.83 14.04 5.86
N TRP A 8 -1.88 13.27 5.56
CA TRP A 8 -1.96 12.47 4.34
C TRP A 8 -2.28 13.35 3.13
N GLY A 9 -1.38 13.33 2.14
CA GLY A 9 -1.65 13.80 0.79
C GLY A 9 -2.37 12.72 0.01
N ILE A 10 -3.69 12.87 -0.15
CA ILE A 10 -4.53 11.92 -0.87
C ILE A 10 -4.40 12.13 -2.38
N ASP A 11 -4.10 11.04 -3.11
CA ASP A 11 -4.11 11.08 -4.57
C ASP A 11 -5.55 10.98 -5.10
N VAL A 12 -6.15 12.15 -5.28
CA VAL A 12 -7.53 12.28 -5.75
C VAL A 12 -7.71 11.82 -7.20
N LYS A 13 -6.65 11.68 -8.00
CA LYS A 13 -6.76 11.17 -9.37
C LYS A 13 -6.95 9.66 -9.35
N VAL A 14 -6.21 8.97 -8.49
CA VAL A 14 -6.34 7.52 -8.29
C VAL A 14 -7.69 7.18 -7.68
N ASN A 15 -8.15 7.92 -6.66
CA ASN A 15 -9.47 7.69 -6.03
C ASN A 15 -10.68 7.91 -6.96
N LYS A 16 -10.49 8.61 -8.08
CA LYS A 16 -11.53 8.83 -9.11
C LYS A 16 -11.37 7.88 -10.30
N ASN A 17 -10.50 6.88 -10.22
CA ASN A 17 -10.11 6.00 -11.33
C ASN A 17 -9.62 6.77 -12.57
N LEU A 18 -9.05 7.96 -12.39
CA LEU A 18 -8.56 8.79 -13.50
C LEU A 18 -7.15 8.40 -13.94
N SER A 19 -6.41 7.68 -13.09
CA SER A 19 -5.07 7.18 -13.35
C SER A 19 -4.78 5.97 -12.48
N GLY A 20 -4.13 4.95 -13.06
CA GLY A 20 -3.63 3.79 -12.31
C GLY A 20 -2.39 4.11 -11.48
N MET A 21 -1.93 3.13 -10.71
CA MET A 21 -0.67 3.23 -9.96
C MET A 21 0.53 3.39 -10.90
N SER A 22 1.50 4.21 -10.49
CA SER A 22 2.77 4.32 -11.21
C SER A 22 3.63 3.06 -11.03
N ALA A 23 4.61 2.86 -11.92
CA ALA A 23 5.57 1.75 -11.81
C ALA A 23 6.34 1.78 -10.47
N GLU A 24 6.66 2.96 -9.96
CA GLU A 24 7.33 3.13 -8.66
C GLU A 24 6.42 2.69 -7.50
N GLN A 25 5.14 3.06 -7.53
CA GLN A 25 4.17 2.67 -6.52
C GLN A 25 3.94 1.16 -6.51
N MET A 26 3.92 0.53 -7.68
CA MET A 26 3.82 -0.92 -7.83
C MET A 26 5.09 -1.62 -7.30
N SER A 27 6.27 -1.16 -7.72
CA SER A 27 7.57 -1.73 -7.31
C SER A 27 7.79 -1.64 -5.80
N LEU A 28 7.39 -0.52 -5.17
CA LEU A 28 7.45 -0.36 -3.72
C LEU A 28 6.60 -1.42 -3.01
N PHE A 29 5.38 -1.65 -3.50
CA PHE A 29 4.48 -2.66 -2.93
C PHE A 29 5.02 -4.08 -3.13
N GLU A 30 5.42 -4.42 -4.35
CA GLU A 30 5.99 -5.74 -4.66
C GLU A 30 7.24 -6.04 -3.83
N THR A 31 8.10 -5.04 -3.63
CA THR A 31 9.30 -5.19 -2.80
C THR A 31 8.97 -5.39 -1.33
N ALA A 32 7.97 -4.67 -0.80
CA ALA A 32 7.53 -4.84 0.58
C ALA A 32 7.00 -6.25 0.88
N PHE A 33 6.36 -6.91 -0.10
CA PHE A 33 5.77 -8.25 0.06
C PHE A 33 6.58 -9.38 -0.56
N ARG A 34 7.76 -9.12 -1.14
CA ARG A 34 8.56 -10.09 -1.92
C ARG A 34 8.82 -11.42 -1.18
N ASN A 35 9.04 -11.34 0.12
CA ASN A 35 9.36 -12.49 0.98
C ASN A 35 8.21 -12.85 1.94
N PHE A 36 6.99 -12.37 1.67
CA PHE A 36 5.84 -12.65 2.52
C PHE A 36 5.20 -13.98 2.10
N GLU A 37 5.03 -14.90 3.05
CA GLU A 37 4.46 -16.22 2.84
C GLU A 37 3.11 -16.39 3.55
N GLY A 38 2.34 -17.42 3.18
CA GLY A 38 1.03 -17.73 3.78
C GLY A 38 -0.14 -16.89 3.27
N ALA A 39 0.11 -15.74 2.65
CA ALA A 39 -0.90 -14.97 1.94
C ALA A 39 -0.28 -14.19 0.76
N LYS A 40 -1.03 -14.09 -0.34
CA LYS A 40 -0.69 -13.24 -1.49
C LYS A 40 -1.41 -11.91 -1.36
N TYR A 41 -0.66 -10.82 -1.47
CA TYR A 41 -1.19 -9.47 -1.51
C TYR A 41 -1.05 -8.90 -2.91
N THR A 42 -2.13 -8.36 -3.45
CA THR A 42 -2.15 -7.71 -4.78
C THR A 42 -2.60 -6.26 -4.62
N PRO A 43 -1.79 -5.25 -4.95
CA PRO A 43 -2.21 -3.87 -4.82
C PRO A 43 -3.30 -3.57 -5.85
N LEU A 44 -4.40 -2.96 -5.40
CA LEU A 44 -5.52 -2.57 -6.25
C LEU A 44 -5.57 -1.05 -6.46
N LEU A 45 -5.18 -0.29 -5.44
CA LEU A 45 -5.28 1.15 -5.43
C LEU A 45 -4.16 1.77 -4.59
N TYR A 46 -3.57 2.86 -5.07
CA TYR A 46 -2.73 3.75 -4.26
C TYR A 46 -3.57 4.90 -3.72
N ILE A 47 -3.60 5.07 -2.40
CA ILE A 47 -4.44 6.06 -1.72
C ILE A 47 -3.72 7.41 -1.65
N GLY A 48 -2.42 7.39 -1.34
CA GLY A 48 -1.65 8.61 -1.09
C GLY A 48 -0.42 8.37 -0.22
N SER A 49 0.22 9.47 0.14
CA SER A 49 1.43 9.45 0.98
C SER A 49 1.38 10.44 2.14
N GLN A 50 2.21 10.20 3.14
CA GLN A 50 2.39 11.07 4.29
C GLN A 50 3.89 11.20 4.58
N VAL A 51 4.38 12.43 4.63
CA VAL A 51 5.77 12.71 5.03
C VAL A 51 5.87 12.71 6.55
N VAL A 52 6.76 11.88 7.08
CA VAL A 52 7.11 11.74 8.51
C VAL A 52 8.64 11.83 8.64
N ALA A 53 9.31 11.07 9.51
CA ALA A 53 10.77 10.87 9.48
C ALA A 53 11.26 9.98 8.30
N GLY A 54 10.51 10.02 7.20
CA GLY A 54 10.52 9.14 6.03
C GLY A 54 9.20 9.34 5.28
N ILE A 55 8.75 8.37 4.50
CA ILE A 55 7.49 8.48 3.75
C ILE A 55 6.63 7.24 4.02
N GLN A 56 5.38 7.45 4.43
CA GLN A 56 4.37 6.40 4.43
C GLN A 56 3.58 6.43 3.13
N HIS A 57 3.34 5.27 2.55
CA HIS A 57 2.57 5.04 1.33
C HIS A 57 1.39 4.12 1.65
N ALA A 58 0.16 4.59 1.39
CA ALA A 58 -1.05 3.84 1.71
C ALA A 58 -1.69 3.24 0.45
N TYR A 59 -2.16 2.00 0.58
CA TYR A 59 -2.75 1.21 -0.50
C TYR A 59 -4.02 0.51 -0.03
N ILE A 60 -4.90 0.22 -0.99
CA ILE A 60 -5.90 -0.85 -0.87
C ILE A 60 -5.36 -2.05 -1.64
N ALA A 61 -5.36 -3.23 -1.02
CA ALA A 61 -4.89 -4.46 -1.62
C ALA A 61 -5.89 -5.60 -1.41
N GLU A 62 -5.92 -6.53 -2.38
CA GLU A 62 -6.54 -7.84 -2.21
C GLU A 62 -5.58 -8.74 -1.42
N CYS A 63 -6.06 -9.35 -0.33
CA CYS A 63 -5.37 -10.40 0.41
C CYS A 63 -6.04 -11.75 0.12
N ARG A 64 -5.25 -12.70 -0.39
CA ARG A 64 -5.69 -14.08 -0.65
C ARG A 64 -4.82 -15.04 0.16
N LEU A 65 -5.43 -15.75 1.11
CA LEU A 65 -4.74 -16.75 1.91
C LEU A 65 -4.28 -17.94 1.04
N VAL A 66 -3.08 -18.45 1.32
CA VAL A 66 -2.54 -19.66 0.70
C VAL A 66 -2.89 -20.84 1.60
N VAL A 67 -4.05 -21.45 1.34
CA VAL A 67 -4.61 -22.56 2.14
C VAL A 67 -5.16 -23.66 1.22
N PRO A 68 -5.26 -24.93 1.69
CA PRO A 68 -5.71 -26.04 0.85
C PRO A 68 -7.11 -25.88 0.26
N HIS A 69 -7.99 -25.15 0.96
CA HIS A 69 -9.37 -24.88 0.54
C HIS A 69 -9.52 -23.43 0.16
N ALA A 70 -10.13 -23.14 -0.98
CA ALA A 70 -10.33 -21.77 -1.43
C ALA A 70 -11.17 -20.98 -0.42
N VAL A 71 -10.63 -19.83 0.00
CA VAL A 71 -11.32 -18.83 0.82
C VAL A 71 -11.47 -17.57 -0.01
N ALA A 72 -12.59 -16.87 0.15
CA ALA A 72 -12.82 -15.60 -0.53
C ALA A 72 -11.69 -14.60 -0.18
N PRO A 73 -11.12 -13.90 -1.18
CA PRO A 73 -10.16 -12.86 -0.90
C PRO A 73 -10.81 -11.71 -0.11
N THR A 74 -10.02 -11.04 0.72
CA THR A 74 -10.46 -9.89 1.52
C THR A 74 -9.73 -8.63 1.09
N LEU A 75 -10.37 -7.47 1.22
CA LEU A 75 -9.70 -6.18 1.04
C LEU A 75 -9.01 -5.75 2.33
N VAL A 76 -7.79 -5.25 2.18
CA VAL A 76 -7.00 -4.72 3.29
C VAL A 76 -6.42 -3.37 2.91
N LYS A 77 -6.34 -2.48 3.89
CA LYS A 77 -5.49 -1.30 3.81
C LYS A 77 -4.09 -1.72 4.22
N VAL A 78 -3.11 -1.34 3.40
CA VAL A 78 -1.69 -1.54 3.68
C VAL A 78 -1.01 -0.18 3.75
N VAL A 79 -0.16 0.01 4.75
CA VAL A 79 0.76 1.15 4.81
C VAL A 79 2.19 0.63 4.78
N ILE A 80 2.95 1.13 3.81
CA ILE A 80 4.36 0.84 3.62
C ILE A 80 5.15 2.06 4.04
N TYR A 81 6.17 1.86 4.86
CA TYR A 81 7.10 2.90 5.28
C TYR A 81 8.42 2.78 4.52
N LEU A 82 8.82 3.87 3.87
CA LEU A 82 10.09 4.05 3.19
C LEU A 82 10.93 5.05 4.00
N THR A 83 12.09 4.60 4.46
CA THR A 83 13.04 5.45 5.18
C THR A 83 13.86 6.32 4.21
N PRO A 84 14.50 7.41 4.67
CA PRO A 84 15.38 8.23 3.83
C PRO A 84 16.58 7.48 3.21
N ASP A 85 17.01 6.37 3.81
CA ASP A 85 18.06 5.47 3.36
C ASP A 85 17.55 4.25 2.55
N ASN A 86 16.30 4.31 2.07
CA ASN A 86 15.65 3.33 1.19
C ASN A 86 15.37 1.95 1.81
N HIS A 87 15.25 1.85 3.13
CA HIS A 87 14.68 0.67 3.76
C HIS A 87 13.15 0.69 3.67
N ILE A 88 12.59 -0.45 3.28
CA ILE A 88 11.15 -0.64 3.07
C ILE A 88 10.63 -1.58 4.16
N SER A 89 9.51 -1.21 4.78
CA SER A 89 8.82 -2.05 5.76
C SER A 89 7.31 -1.88 5.67
N ILE A 90 6.56 -2.90 6.08
CA ILE A 90 5.10 -2.80 6.22
C ILE A 90 4.83 -2.28 7.63
N SER A 91 4.34 -1.05 7.75
CA SER A 91 4.07 -0.42 9.05
C SER A 91 2.69 -0.75 9.59
N GLN A 92 1.72 -1.00 8.70
CA GLN A 92 0.35 -1.34 9.10
C GLN A 92 -0.35 -2.19 8.04
N THR A 93 -1.11 -3.18 8.49
CA THR A 93 -2.16 -3.84 7.71
C THR A 93 -3.46 -3.85 8.51
N SER A 94 -4.59 -3.58 7.87
CA SER A 94 -5.91 -3.64 8.52
C SER A 94 -6.99 -4.05 7.53
N ALA A 95 -7.91 -4.91 7.95
CA ALA A 95 -9.11 -5.23 7.17
C ALA A 95 -9.98 -3.98 6.95
N ILE A 96 -10.77 -4.00 5.88
CA ILE A 96 -11.71 -2.94 5.48
C ILE A 96 -13.13 -3.49 5.54
#